data_AF-A0A4V2AI04-F1
#
_entry.id   AF-A0A4V2AI04-F1
#
_cell.length_a   1.000
_cell.length_b   1.000
_cell.length_c   1.000
_cell.angle_alpha   90.00
_cell.angle_beta   90.00
_cell.angle_gamma   90.00
#
_symmetry.space_group_name_H-M   'P 1'
#
loop_
_entity.id
_entity.type
_entity.pdbx_description
1 polymer ?
#
loop_
_entity_poly.entity_id
_entity_poly.type
_entity_poly.pdbx_seq_one_letter_code
_entity_poly.pdbx_strand_id
1 'polypeptide(L)'
;MQIRIDYRPAQVLTPITPWVHKGVDAAYYKATVFDPPMPKAVHGKGYPIWIIEHRGRELYFASLQEIEHVADILGRKILPTSRELGQPHLAVNSHWLSRLHASFKPWKVRQELVKRLKQAPAA
;
A
#
# COMPACT_ATOMS: atom_id res chain seq x y z
N MET A 1 -0.02 -0.95 -17.33
CA MET A 1 -0.43 -0.99 -15.91
C MET A 1 -1.84 -0.43 -15.81
N GLN A 2 -2.77 -1.22 -15.28
CA GLN A 2 -4.15 -0.79 -14.99
C GLN A 2 -4.42 -1.02 -13.50
N ILE A 3 -5.27 -0.18 -12.92
CA ILE A 3 -5.75 -0.35 -11.54
C ILE A 3 -7.17 -0.91 -11.64
N ARG A 4 -7.38 -2.06 -11.02
CA ARG A 4 -8.70 -2.66 -10.82
C ARG A 4 -9.09 -2.52 -9.36
N ILE A 5 -10.40 -2.38 -9.09
CA ILE A 5 -10.95 -2.49 -7.73
C ILE A 5 -11.69 -3.82 -7.65
N ASP A 6 -11.23 -4.68 -6.75
CA ASP A 6 -11.98 -5.87 -6.33
C ASP A 6 -12.60 -5.62 -4.95
N TYR A 7 -13.52 -6.49 -4.54
CA TYR A 7 -14.16 -6.42 -3.22
C TYR A 7 -14.00 -7.72 -2.47
N ARG A 8 -13.76 -7.60 -1.16
CA ARG A 8 -13.55 -8.73 -0.25
C ARG A 8 -14.63 -8.76 0.83
N PRO A 9 -15.07 -9.95 1.29
CA PRO A 9 -16.12 -10.05 2.31
C PRO A 9 -15.66 -9.55 3.69
N ALA A 10 -14.34 -9.54 3.93
CA ALA A 10 -13.72 -9.05 5.15
C ALA A 10 -12.63 -8.03 4.81
N GLN A 11 -12.28 -7.19 5.80
CA GLN A 11 -11.19 -6.24 5.67
C GLN A 11 -9.86 -6.97 5.49
N VAL A 12 -9.04 -6.50 4.55
CA VAL A 12 -7.75 -7.11 4.22
C VAL A 12 -6.63 -6.18 4.68
N LEU A 13 -5.62 -6.76 5.31
CA LEU A 13 -4.35 -6.09 5.58
C LEU A 13 -3.36 -6.43 4.46
N THR A 14 -2.68 -5.42 3.94
CA THR A 14 -1.59 -5.56 2.98
C THR A 14 -0.24 -5.40 3.69
N PRO A 15 0.88 -5.72 3.03
CA PRO A 15 2.21 -5.40 3.57
C PRO A 15 2.44 -3.90 3.84
N ILE A 16 1.60 -3.02 3.30
CA ILE A 16 1.71 -1.55 3.41
C ILE A 16 0.90 -1.04 4.61
N THR A 17 -0.20 -1.73 4.98
CA THR A 17 -1.09 -1.33 6.07
C THR A 17 -0.38 -0.90 7.36
N PRO A 18 0.58 -1.66 7.94
CA PRO A 18 1.24 -1.25 9.19
C PRO A 18 2.04 0.06 9.12
N TRP A 19 2.34 0.55 7.91
CA TRP A 19 3.11 1.78 7.66
C TRP A 19 2.23 2.99 7.44
N VAL A 20 0.93 2.77 7.22
CA VAL A 20 -0.05 3.80 6.94
C VAL A 20 -1.04 3.86 8.09
N HIS A 21 -1.73 2.76 8.34
CA HIS A 21 -2.80 2.62 9.32
C HIS A 21 -2.22 2.09 10.63
N LYS A 22 -2.02 2.98 11.61
CA LYS A 22 -1.55 2.59 12.94
C LYS A 22 -2.72 2.13 13.78
N GLY A 23 -2.59 0.97 14.40
CA GLY A 23 -3.59 0.49 15.37
C GLY A 23 -3.63 1.39 16.60
N VAL A 24 -4.83 1.85 16.97
CA VAL A 24 -5.08 2.72 18.12
C VAL A 24 -5.35 1.91 19.38
N ASP A 25 -6.11 0.82 19.22
CA ASP A 25 -6.58 -0.06 20.30
C ASP A 25 -5.66 -1.27 20.54
N ALA A 26 -4.87 -1.66 19.54
CA ALA A 26 -3.89 -2.74 19.65
C ALA A 26 -2.79 -2.60 18.59
N ALA A 27 -1.84 -3.54 18.58
CA ALA A 27 -0.91 -3.68 17.47
C ALA A 27 -1.65 -3.97 16.15
N TYR A 28 -1.13 -3.51 15.01
CA TYR A 28 -1.84 -3.49 13.72
C TYR A 28 -2.49 -4.82 13.30
N TYR A 29 -1.93 -5.97 13.69
CA TYR A 29 -2.43 -7.31 13.36
C TYR A 29 -3.60 -7.78 14.23
N LYS A 30 -3.93 -7.04 15.30
CA LYS A 30 -5.06 -7.24 16.21
C LYS A 30 -5.96 -6.01 16.35
N ALA A 31 -5.55 -4.88 15.78
CA ALA A 31 -6.25 -3.62 15.90
C ALA A 31 -7.59 -3.66 15.17
N THR A 32 -8.61 -3.08 15.80
CA THR A 32 -9.93 -2.85 15.20
C THR A 32 -10.16 -1.39 14.88
N VAL A 33 -9.37 -0.50 15.50
CA VAL A 33 -9.39 0.94 15.27
C VAL A 33 -8.03 1.36 14.73
N PHE A 34 -8.05 2.09 13.60
CA PHE A 34 -6.83 2.55 12.93
C PHE A 34 -6.84 4.07 12.77
N ASP A 35 -5.65 4.65 12.81
CA ASP A 35 -5.40 6.05 12.45
C ASP A 35 -4.30 6.14 11.37
N PRO A 36 -4.61 6.65 10.15
CA PRO A 36 -5.94 6.98 9.66
C PRO A 36 -6.86 5.74 9.58
N PRO A 37 -8.19 5.92 9.54
CA PRO A 37 -9.12 4.79 9.48
C PRO A 37 -8.99 4.03 8.16
N MET A 38 -9.14 2.70 8.24
CA MET A 38 -9.25 1.86 7.06
C MET A 38 -10.61 2.09 6.33
N PRO A 39 -10.70 1.86 5.01
CA PRO A 39 -11.96 1.99 4.29
C PRO A 39 -13.06 1.09 4.85
N LYS A 40 -14.27 1.64 4.92
CA LYS A 40 -15.47 0.88 5.29
C LYS A 40 -15.90 -0.01 4.13
N ALA A 41 -16.67 -1.05 4.45
CA ALA A 41 -17.34 -1.85 3.43
C ALA A 41 -18.31 -0.99 2.61
N VAL A 42 -18.27 -1.16 1.29
CA VAL A 42 -19.26 -0.61 0.36
C VAL A 42 -20.50 -1.50 0.41
N HIS A 43 -21.66 -0.87 0.56
CA HIS A 43 -22.94 -1.57 0.67
C HIS A 43 -23.15 -2.56 -0.49
N GLY A 44 -23.45 -3.81 -0.16
CA GLY A 44 -23.69 -4.88 -1.14
C GLY A 44 -22.44 -5.43 -1.85
N LYS A 45 -21.23 -4.89 -1.60
CA LYS A 45 -19.99 -5.35 -2.26
C LYS A 45 -18.92 -5.86 -1.28
N GLY A 46 -18.78 -5.23 -0.12
CA GLY A 46 -17.74 -5.54 0.86
C GLY A 46 -16.59 -4.51 0.85
N TYR A 47 -15.41 -4.93 1.27
CA TYR A 47 -14.25 -4.06 1.45
C TYR A 47 -13.46 -3.92 0.14
N PRO A 48 -13.19 -2.69 -0.32
CA PRO A 48 -12.45 -2.48 -1.56
C PRO A 48 -10.98 -2.88 -1.42
N ILE A 49 -10.42 -3.42 -2.50
CA ILE A 49 -8.98 -3.66 -2.65
C ILE A 49 -8.56 -3.20 -4.05
N TRP A 50 -7.57 -2.32 -4.11
CA TRP A 50 -7.01 -1.85 -5.37
C TRP A 50 -5.86 -2.77 -5.76
N ILE A 51 -5.90 -3.22 -7.00
CA ILE A 51 -4.91 -4.14 -7.55
C ILE A 51 -4.29 -3.50 -8.77
N ILE A 52 -2.97 -3.36 -8.77
CA ILE A 52 -2.21 -2.90 -9.94
C ILE A 52 -1.33 -4.03 -10.45
N GLU A 53 -1.49 -4.34 -11.74
CA GLU A 53 -0.67 -5.35 -12.40
C GLU A 53 0.45 -4.70 -13.23
N HIS A 54 1.65 -5.27 -13.13
CA HIS A 54 2.78 -4.95 -13.98
C HIS A 54 3.67 -6.18 -14.20
N ARG A 55 3.85 -6.57 -15.47
CA ARG A 55 4.73 -7.68 -15.88
C ARG A 55 4.42 -8.99 -15.13
N GLY A 56 3.15 -9.36 -15.05
CA GLY A 56 2.69 -10.58 -14.39
C GLY A 56 2.84 -10.56 -12.87
N ARG A 57 2.96 -9.37 -12.26
CA ARG A 57 3.03 -9.18 -10.80
C ARG A 57 2.01 -8.17 -10.36
N GLU A 58 1.42 -8.40 -9.20
CA GLU A 58 0.38 -7.55 -8.64
C GLU A 58 0.86 -6.87 -7.34
N LEU A 59 0.47 -5.61 -7.17
CA LEU A 59 0.50 -4.94 -5.88
C LEU A 59 -0.94 -4.72 -5.43
N TYR A 60 -1.17 -4.94 -4.15
CA TYR A 60 -2.48 -4.85 -3.51
C TYR A 60 -2.46 -3.71 -2.50
N PHE A 61 -3.51 -2.90 -2.50
CA PHE A 61 -3.71 -1.80 -1.56
C PHE A 61 -5.09 -1.93 -0.94
N ALA A 62 -5.18 -1.86 0.38
CA ALA A 62 -6.43 -1.90 1.12
C ALA A 62 -7.07 -0.50 1.28
N SER A 63 -6.38 0.56 0.87
CA SER A 63 -6.88 1.93 0.96
C SER A 63 -6.21 2.86 -0.06
N LEU A 64 -6.83 4.03 -0.29
CA LEU A 64 -6.21 5.10 -1.07
C LEU A 64 -5.00 5.70 -0.34
N GLN A 65 -5.01 5.73 0.99
CA GLN A 65 -3.86 6.20 1.79
C GLN A 65 -2.64 5.31 1.60
N GLU A 66 -2.82 3.99 1.43
CA GLU A 66 -1.74 3.07 1.05
C GLU A 66 -1.18 3.38 -0.34
N ILE A 67 -2.06 3.70 -1.30
CA ILE A 67 -1.66 4.12 -2.65
C ILE A 67 -0.84 5.42 -2.60
N GLU A 68 -1.29 6.41 -1.84
CA GLU A 68 -0.60 7.69 -1.64
C GLU A 68 0.78 7.49 -1.00
N HIS A 69 0.86 6.68 0.06
CA HIS A 69 2.12 6.37 0.74
C HIS A 69 3.14 5.72 -0.20
N VAL A 70 2.71 4.73 -0.99
CA VAL A 70 3.59 4.07 -1.95
C VAL A 70 3.97 5.01 -3.10
N ALA A 71 3.04 5.84 -3.57
CA ALA A 71 3.31 6.82 -4.60
C ALA A 71 4.33 7.89 -4.14
N ASP A 72 4.29 8.32 -2.88
CA ASP A 72 5.29 9.21 -2.29
C ASP A 72 6.67 8.55 -2.29
N ILE A 73 6.81 7.38 -1.66
CA ILE A 73 8.11 6.70 -1.50
C ILE A 73 8.72 6.35 -2.86
N LEU A 74 7.93 5.78 -3.78
CA LEU A 74 8.41 5.43 -5.11
C LEU A 74 8.61 6.65 -6.01
N GLY A 75 8.00 7.79 -5.70
CA GLY A 75 8.17 9.06 -6.40
C GLY A 75 9.51 9.75 -6.12
N ARG A 76 10.17 9.43 -4.99
CA ARG A 76 11.44 10.05 -4.60
C ARG A 76 12.54 9.73 -5.61
N LYS A 77 13.36 10.72 -5.97
CA LYS A 77 14.48 10.57 -6.91
C LYS A 77 15.42 9.43 -6.48
N ILE A 78 15.87 9.51 -5.23
CA ILE A 78 16.64 8.46 -4.56
C ILE A 78 15.65 7.64 -3.73
N LEU A 79 15.64 6.31 -3.92
CA LEU A 79 14.82 5.45 -3.09
C LEU A 79 15.36 5.45 -1.66
N PRO A 80 14.52 5.69 -0.65
CA PRO A 80 14.93 5.50 0.73
C PRO A 80 15.27 4.04 0.99
N THR A 81 16.19 3.83 1.92
CA THR A 81 16.58 2.52 2.41
C THR A 81 15.53 1.98 3.37
N SER A 82 15.44 0.64 3.47
CA SER A 82 14.55 0.00 4.46
C SER A 82 14.90 0.39 5.90
N ARG A 83 16.18 0.75 6.15
CA ARG A 83 16.61 1.28 7.45
C ARG A 83 15.98 2.64 7.73
N GLU A 84 16.08 3.58 6.81
CA GLU A 84 15.47 4.92 6.98
C GLU A 84 13.96 4.83 7.21
N LEU A 85 13.27 3.93 6.51
CA LEU A 85 11.81 3.79 6.63
C LEU A 85 11.38 2.96 7.84
N GLY A 86 12.14 1.92 8.20
CA GLY A 86 11.77 0.99 9.26
C GLY A 86 12.30 1.37 10.65
N GLN A 87 13.35 2.20 10.75
CA GLN A 87 13.93 2.61 12.03
C GLN A 87 12.92 3.31 12.96
N PRO A 88 12.06 4.24 12.48
CA PRO A 88 11.06 4.89 13.34
C PRO A 88 10.04 3.90 13.95
N HIS A 89 9.94 2.70 13.39
CA HIS A 89 9.00 1.65 13.79
C HIS A 89 9.71 0.42 14.38
N LEU A 90 11.02 0.50 14.62
CA LEU A 90 11.87 -0.63 15.06
C LEU A 90 11.70 -1.89 14.18
N ALA A 91 11.41 -1.69 12.89
CA ALA A 91 10.98 -2.72 11.95
C ALA A 91 11.77 -2.65 10.63
N VAL A 92 13.08 -2.37 10.72
CA VAL A 92 14.01 -2.14 9.60
C VAL A 92 13.95 -3.23 8.52
N ASN A 93 13.89 -4.50 8.92
CA ASN A 93 13.88 -5.62 7.96
C ASN A 93 12.48 -5.99 7.46
N SER A 94 11.43 -5.36 8.00
CA SER A 94 10.04 -5.69 7.72
C SER A 94 9.35 -4.71 6.77
N HIS A 95 10.05 -3.66 6.31
CA HIS A 95 9.47 -2.67 5.42
C HIS A 95 9.09 -3.25 4.04
N TRP A 96 7.93 -2.88 3.51
CA TRP A 96 7.40 -3.43 2.25
C TRP A 96 8.34 -3.21 1.06
N LEU A 97 9.11 -2.13 1.04
CA LEU A 97 10.06 -1.80 -0.02
C LEU A 97 11.19 -2.84 -0.17
N SER A 98 11.57 -3.53 0.92
CA SER A 98 12.57 -4.61 0.85
C SER A 98 12.04 -5.82 0.08
N ARG A 99 10.73 -6.09 0.21
CA ARG A 99 10.01 -7.19 -0.43
C ARG A 99 9.50 -6.85 -1.83
N LEU A 100 9.53 -5.56 -2.21
CA LEU A 100 9.13 -5.13 -3.55
C LEU A 100 10.03 -5.79 -4.60
N HIS A 101 9.40 -6.47 -5.56
CA HIS A 101 10.14 -7.16 -6.62
C HIS A 101 10.98 -6.17 -7.44
N ALA A 102 12.17 -6.61 -7.85
CA ALA A 102 13.14 -5.78 -8.55
C ALA A 102 12.58 -5.14 -9.83
N SER A 103 11.60 -5.74 -10.50
CA SER A 103 10.96 -5.18 -11.70
C SER A 103 10.29 -3.82 -11.48
N PHE A 104 9.88 -3.50 -10.25
CA PHE A 104 9.23 -2.22 -9.92
C PHE A 104 10.21 -1.11 -9.52
N LYS A 105 11.49 -1.44 -9.25
CA LYS A 105 12.49 -0.50 -8.75
C LYS A 105 13.12 0.44 -9.80
N PRO A 106 13.25 0.07 -11.10
CA PRO A 106 13.82 0.95 -12.11
C PRO A 106 13.09 2.30 -12.18
N TRP A 107 13.85 3.38 -12.35
CA TRP A 107 13.31 4.75 -12.32
C TRP A 107 12.11 4.95 -13.26
N LYS A 108 12.24 4.53 -14.54
CA LYS A 108 11.16 4.67 -15.52
C LYS A 108 9.89 3.91 -15.11
N VAL A 109 10.05 2.72 -14.52
CA VAL A 109 8.92 1.91 -14.03
C VAL A 109 8.28 2.57 -12.82
N ARG A 110 9.07 3.10 -11.88
CA ARG A 110 8.54 3.85 -10.74
C ARG A 110 7.75 5.07 -11.18
N GLN A 111 8.25 5.84 -12.15
CA GLN A 111 7.56 7.02 -12.66
C GLN A 111 6.21 6.65 -13.32
N GLU A 112 6.19 5.59 -14.12
CA GLU A 112 4.94 5.08 -14.69
C GLU A 112 3.98 4.61 -13.58
N LEU A 113 4.48 3.84 -12.61
CA LEU A 113 3.70 3.36 -11.47
C LEU A 113 3.09 4.51 -10.69
N VAL A 114 3.89 5.49 -10.27
CA VAL A 114 3.45 6.67 -9.51
C VAL A 114 2.41 7.46 -10.28
N LYS A 115 2.59 7.66 -11.59
CA LYS A 115 1.59 8.33 -12.45
C LYS A 115 0.25 7.58 -12.41
N ARG A 116 0.28 6.25 -12.46
CA ARG A 116 -0.94 5.43 -12.41
C ARG A 116 -1.58 5.42 -11.02
N LEU A 117 -0.78 5.30 -9.96
CA LEU A 117 -1.27 5.31 -8.57
C LEU A 117 -2.01 6.62 -8.25
N LYS A 118 -1.50 7.77 -8.73
CA LYS A 118 -2.17 9.07 -8.57
C LYS A 118 -3.52 9.19 -9.30
N GLN A 119 -3.85 8.24 -10.17
CA GLN A 119 -5.10 8.16 -10.92
C GLN A 119 -6.02 7.06 -10.38
N ALA A 120 -5.71 6.50 -9.20
CA ALA A 120 -6.53 5.45 -8.60
C ALA A 120 -7.96 5.97 -8.35
N PRO A 121 -9.00 5.24 -8.81
CA PRO A 121 -10.38 5.64 -8.59
C PRO A 121 -10.78 5.47 -7.12
N ALA A 122 -11.70 6.31 -6.65
CA ALA A 122 -12.39 6.06 -5.38
C ALA A 122 -13.30 4.82 -5.51
N ALA A 123 -13.46 4.09 -4.40
CA ALA A 123 -14.29 2.89 -4.31
C ALA A 123 -15.76 3.20 -4.03
#